data_AF-X6HTE1-F1
#
_entry.id   AF-X6HTE1-F1
#
_cell.length_a   1.000
_cell.length_b   1.000
_cell.length_c   1.000
_cell.angle_alpha   90.00
_cell.angle_beta   90.00
_cell.angle_gamma   90.00
#
_symmetry.space_group_name_H-M   'P 1'
#
loop_
_entity.id
_entity.type
_entity.pdbx_description
1 polymer ?
#
loop_
_entity_poly.entity_id
_entity_poly.type
_entity_poly.pdbx_seq_one_letter_code
_entity_poly.pdbx_strand_id
1 'polypeptide(L)'
;MFTRCRVVGCDRPARAGTDDGLDTRFCRQHSDHYSRHGSPYKRSYTAKELAPYRKAALAWLEANAEDQWVRNAVDRVETLYRTAGPHIEAFRLRGLSPEGRAKAAWARLRKAKVDPRGVVAAWLAVEMIIRDDPQPETKIEFRRVQVSKLVHKMASGTHKRWEAGAGGPKELHVYPRSRGRVLRHLGRDLDEAVSLLSSKVGTLDVPVNLTD
;
A
#
# COMPACT_ATOMS: atom_id res chain seq x y z
N MET A 1 -23.52 -13.20 21.85
CA MET A 1 -23.98 -12.04 21.05
C MET A 1 -22.80 -11.07 20.90
N PHE A 2 -22.45 -10.64 19.70
CA PHE A 2 -21.33 -9.70 19.48
C PHE A 2 -21.78 -8.27 19.79
N THR A 3 -21.87 -7.94 21.07
CA THR A 3 -22.55 -6.72 21.53
C THR A 3 -21.67 -5.47 21.47
N ARG A 4 -20.34 -5.60 21.54
CA ARG A 4 -19.42 -4.45 21.65
C ARG A 4 -18.23 -4.54 20.70
N CYS A 5 -17.72 -3.37 20.33
CA CYS A 5 -16.49 -3.21 19.59
C CYS A 5 -15.29 -3.79 20.37
N ARG A 6 -14.42 -4.55 19.70
CA ARG A 6 -13.22 -5.18 20.29
C ARG A 6 -12.03 -4.23 20.46
N VAL A 7 -12.23 -2.93 20.23
CA VAL A 7 -11.18 -1.93 20.42
C VAL A 7 -11.19 -1.55 21.89
N VAL A 8 -10.03 -1.66 22.54
CA VAL A 8 -9.89 -1.33 23.97
C VAL A 8 -10.29 0.13 24.19
N GLY A 9 -11.17 0.36 25.17
CA GLY A 9 -11.72 1.69 25.47
C GLY A 9 -12.86 2.15 24.57
N CYS A 10 -13.41 1.28 23.71
CA CYS A 10 -14.57 1.60 22.89
C CYS A 10 -15.84 0.91 23.39
N ASP A 11 -16.81 1.69 23.87
CA ASP A 11 -18.09 1.17 24.36
C ASP A 11 -19.18 1.06 23.28
N ARG A 12 -18.86 1.38 22.02
CA ARG A 12 -19.84 1.33 20.93
C ARG A 12 -20.16 -0.11 20.54
N PRO A 13 -21.38 -0.38 20.07
CA PRO A 13 -21.74 -1.70 19.59
C PRO A 13 -20.90 -2.09 18.37
N ALA A 14 -20.56 -3.38 18.26
CA ALA A 14 -20.06 -3.93 17.00
C ALA A 14 -21.15 -3.79 15.93
N ARG A 15 -20.79 -3.69 14.65
CA ARG A 15 -21.81 -3.50 13.59
C ARG A 15 -22.84 -4.63 13.56
N ALA A 16 -22.42 -5.87 13.81
CA ALA A 16 -23.33 -7.02 13.92
C ALA A 16 -24.29 -6.97 15.12
N GLY A 17 -24.01 -6.11 16.10
CA GLY A 17 -24.93 -5.78 17.19
C GLY A 17 -25.83 -4.57 16.89
N THR A 18 -25.83 -4.10 15.64
CA THR A 18 -26.68 -3.01 15.12
C THR A 18 -27.33 -3.46 13.81
N ASP A 19 -28.25 -2.65 13.26
CA ASP A 19 -28.83 -2.91 11.93
C ASP A 19 -27.86 -2.54 10.77
N ASP A 20 -26.70 -1.94 11.07
CA ASP A 20 -25.72 -1.43 10.10
C ASP A 20 -24.59 -2.44 9.81
N GLY A 21 -24.91 -3.71 9.53
CA GLY A 21 -24.00 -4.65 8.86
C GLY A 21 -23.44 -5.80 9.70
N LEU A 22 -22.55 -6.61 9.09
CA LEU A 22 -22.18 -7.94 9.59
C LEU A 22 -20.83 -8.01 10.35
N ASP A 23 -20.18 -6.88 10.63
CA ASP A 23 -18.87 -6.89 11.31
C ASP A 23 -19.06 -7.20 12.81
N THR A 24 -18.60 -8.39 13.22
CA THR A 24 -18.70 -8.89 14.60
C THR A 24 -17.57 -8.39 15.50
N ARG A 25 -16.61 -7.63 14.96
CA ARG A 25 -15.40 -7.19 15.69
C ARG A 25 -15.40 -5.71 15.98
N PHE A 26 -15.83 -4.89 15.03
CA PHE A 26 -15.67 -3.44 15.13
C PHE A 26 -17.00 -2.70 14.99
N CYS A 27 -17.11 -1.55 15.67
CA CYS A 27 -18.12 -0.55 15.34
C CYS A 27 -17.82 0.07 13.96
N ARG A 28 -18.76 0.80 13.37
CA ARG A 28 -18.58 1.45 12.06
C ARG A 28 -17.29 2.26 11.96
N GLN A 29 -17.03 3.13 12.95
CA GLN A 29 -15.82 3.97 12.96
C GLN A 29 -14.54 3.13 12.92
N HIS A 30 -14.41 2.11 13.78
CA HIS A 30 -13.20 1.29 13.83
C HIS A 30 -13.08 0.35 12.62
N SER A 31 -14.19 -0.11 12.06
CA SER A 31 -14.21 -0.87 10.80
C SER A 31 -13.72 -0.01 9.63
N ASP A 32 -14.19 1.24 9.53
CA ASP A 32 -13.74 2.20 8.51
C ASP A 32 -12.27 2.59 8.71
N HIS A 33 -11.85 2.85 9.95
CA HIS A 33 -10.46 3.15 10.30
C HIS A 33 -9.54 1.98 9.93
N TYR A 34 -9.89 0.75 10.31
CA TYR A 34 -9.16 -0.46 9.96
C TYR A 34 -9.11 -0.71 8.44
N SER A 35 -10.23 -0.47 7.74
CA SER A 35 -10.30 -0.58 6.27
C SER A 35 -9.36 0.41 5.58
N ARG A 36 -9.22 1.62 6.14
CA ARG A 36 -8.37 2.69 5.63
C ARG A 36 -6.90 2.52 6.02
N HIS A 37 -6.60 2.07 7.23
CA HIS A 37 -5.26 2.17 7.82
C HIS A 37 -4.59 0.82 8.07
N GLY A 38 -5.33 -0.28 8.07
CA GLY A 38 -4.81 -1.62 8.42
C GLY A 38 -4.60 -1.83 9.93
N SER A 39 -4.96 -0.84 10.75
CA SER A 39 -5.00 -0.92 12.21
C SER A 39 -6.31 -0.28 12.70
N PRO A 40 -6.96 -0.83 13.74
CA PRO A 40 -8.10 -0.17 14.35
C PRO A 40 -7.66 0.98 15.28
N TYR A 41 -6.36 1.10 15.59
CA TYR A 41 -5.80 2.13 16.47
C TYR A 41 -4.99 3.16 15.67
N LYS A 42 -3.96 2.70 14.97
CA LYS A 42 -2.95 3.59 14.38
C LYS A 42 -3.36 4.09 13.01
N ARG A 43 -3.23 5.41 12.79
CA ARG A 43 -3.38 6.00 11.45
C ARG A 43 -2.21 5.59 10.55
N SER A 44 -2.36 5.84 9.26
CA SER A 44 -1.25 5.68 8.33
C SER A 44 -0.21 6.77 8.52
N TYR A 45 1.04 6.42 8.26
CA TYR A 45 2.12 7.40 8.16
C TYR A 45 1.86 8.35 6.99
N THR A 46 2.21 9.61 7.19
CA THR A 46 2.16 10.67 6.19
C THR A 46 3.34 10.57 5.25
N ALA A 47 3.24 11.27 4.11
CA ALA A 47 4.35 11.36 3.17
C ALA A 47 5.59 12.03 3.80
N LYS A 48 5.38 13.02 4.68
CA LYS A 48 6.46 13.72 5.38
C LYS A 48 7.19 12.79 6.35
N GLU A 49 6.43 12.01 7.14
CA GLU A 49 6.98 11.01 8.05
C GLU A 49 7.82 9.95 7.29
N LEU A 50 7.36 9.50 6.12
CA LEU A 50 8.02 8.45 5.33
C LEU A 50 9.17 8.93 4.43
N ALA A 51 9.27 10.23 4.15
CA ALA A 51 10.25 10.78 3.20
C ALA A 51 11.72 10.41 3.53
N PRO A 52 12.24 10.63 4.75
CA PRO A 52 13.63 10.31 5.07
C PRO A 52 13.93 8.81 4.91
N TYR A 53 13.01 7.96 5.39
CA TYR A 53 13.11 6.51 5.27
C TYR A 53 13.12 6.03 3.81
N ARG A 54 12.35 6.68 2.93
CA ARG A 54 12.37 6.36 1.49
C ARG A 54 13.70 6.72 0.84
N LYS A 55 14.29 7.86 1.20
CA LYS A 55 15.62 8.29 0.72
C LYS A 55 16.68 7.27 1.16
N ALA A 56 16.68 6.92 2.45
CA ALA A 56 17.60 5.94 3.02
C ALA A 56 17.44 4.54 2.39
N ALA A 57 16.20 4.06 2.25
CA ALA A 57 15.93 2.76 1.65
C ALA A 57 16.44 2.65 0.21
N LEU A 58 16.22 3.69 -0.58
CA LEU A 58 16.66 3.71 -1.97
C LEU A 58 18.19 3.74 -2.07
N ALA A 59 18.85 4.61 -1.31
CA ALA A 59 20.31 4.69 -1.26
C ALA A 59 20.93 3.35 -0.81
N TRP A 60 20.33 2.68 0.17
CA TRP A 60 20.77 1.35 0.60
C TRP A 60 20.63 0.29 -0.50
N LEU A 61 19.50 0.28 -1.22
CA LEU A 61 19.29 -0.64 -2.34
C LEU A 61 20.29 -0.41 -3.48
N GLU A 62 20.63 0.86 -3.77
CA GLU A 62 21.62 1.22 -4.78
C GLU A 62 23.03 0.78 -4.37
N ALA A 63 23.42 1.02 -3.11
CA ALA A 63 24.70 0.58 -2.57
C ALA A 63 24.84 -0.95 -2.51
N ASN A 64 23.71 -1.67 -2.44
CA ASN A 64 23.66 -3.13 -2.37
C ASN A 64 23.06 -3.76 -3.63
N ALA A 65 23.18 -3.11 -4.79
CA ALA A 65 22.54 -3.57 -6.02
C ALA A 65 22.97 -4.97 -6.47
N GLU A 66 24.20 -5.39 -6.12
CA GLU A 66 24.75 -6.71 -6.45
C GLU A 66 24.39 -7.80 -5.42
N ASP A 67 23.85 -7.43 -4.27
CA ASP A 67 23.40 -8.38 -3.25
C ASP A 67 22.29 -9.28 -3.83
N GLN A 68 22.42 -10.59 -3.61
CA GLN A 68 21.52 -11.58 -4.21
C GLN A 68 20.06 -11.40 -3.74
N TRP A 69 19.83 -10.93 -2.52
CA TRP A 69 18.50 -10.74 -1.95
C TRP A 69 17.85 -9.47 -2.48
N VAL A 70 18.66 -8.41 -2.68
CA VAL A 70 18.22 -7.19 -3.36
C VAL A 70 17.78 -7.51 -4.79
N ARG A 71 18.63 -8.21 -5.56
CA ARG A 71 18.31 -8.65 -6.92
C ARG A 71 17.05 -9.50 -6.97
N ASN A 72 16.95 -10.50 -6.08
CA ASN A 72 15.76 -11.34 -5.99
C ASN A 72 14.47 -10.54 -5.74
N ALA A 73 14.48 -9.61 -4.79
CA ALA A 73 13.31 -8.79 -4.49
C ALA A 73 12.88 -7.93 -5.69
N VAL A 74 13.87 -7.31 -6.36
CA VAL A 74 13.66 -6.51 -7.57
C VAL A 74 13.06 -7.36 -8.70
N ASP A 75 13.64 -8.52 -8.99
CA ASP A 75 13.18 -9.45 -10.03
C ASP A 75 11.76 -9.98 -9.77
N ARG A 76 11.41 -10.19 -8.50
CA ARG A 76 10.05 -10.61 -8.11
C ARG A 76 9.04 -9.49 -8.30
N VAL A 77 9.40 -8.24 -8.00
CA VAL A 77 8.55 -7.08 -8.34
C VAL A 77 8.40 -6.92 -9.85
N GLU A 78 9.47 -7.10 -10.63
CA GLU A 78 9.36 -7.11 -12.09
C GLU A 78 8.43 -8.22 -12.60
N THR A 79 8.46 -9.38 -11.96
CA THR A 79 7.56 -10.48 -12.30
C THR A 79 6.11 -10.11 -12.01
N LEU A 80 5.82 -9.41 -10.91
CA LEU A 80 4.49 -8.84 -10.66
C LEU A 80 4.08 -7.88 -11.78
N TYR A 81 5.00 -7.03 -12.25
CA TYR A 81 4.73 -6.17 -13.40
C TYR A 81 4.42 -6.97 -14.65
N ARG A 82 5.25 -7.95 -15.04
CA ARG A 82 5.07 -8.76 -16.26
C ARG A 82 3.74 -9.53 -16.25
N THR A 83 3.37 -10.09 -15.11
CA THR A 83 2.19 -10.96 -14.95
C THR A 83 0.88 -10.21 -14.65
N ALA A 84 0.92 -8.89 -14.45
CA ALA A 84 -0.24 -8.07 -14.12
C ALA A 84 -1.35 -8.00 -15.20
N GLY A 85 -1.13 -8.60 -16.37
CA GLY A 85 -2.04 -8.51 -17.51
C GLY A 85 -2.00 -7.13 -18.19
N PRO A 86 -2.97 -6.83 -19.08
CA PRO A 86 -3.03 -5.56 -19.80
C PRO A 86 -3.32 -4.38 -18.87
N HIS A 87 -2.88 -3.19 -19.26
CA HIS A 87 -3.25 -1.97 -18.55
C HIS A 87 -4.74 -1.66 -18.75
N ILE A 88 -5.45 -1.41 -17.64
CA ILE A 88 -6.88 -1.09 -17.62
C ILE A 88 -7.06 0.34 -17.12
N GLU A 89 -7.81 1.14 -17.88
CA GLU A 89 -8.18 2.50 -17.50
C GLU A 89 -9.06 2.54 -16.24
N ALA A 90 -8.93 3.59 -15.43
CA ALA A 90 -9.58 3.65 -14.12
C ALA A 90 -11.11 3.48 -14.16
N PHE A 91 -11.78 3.98 -15.20
CA PHE A 91 -13.24 3.85 -15.36
C PHE A 91 -13.68 2.41 -15.70
N ARG A 92 -12.79 1.57 -16.21
CA ARG A 92 -13.04 0.14 -16.51
C ARG A 92 -12.78 -0.78 -15.30
N LEU A 93 -12.38 -0.22 -14.15
CA LEU A 93 -12.16 -1.01 -12.92
C LEU A 93 -13.46 -1.43 -12.23
N ARG A 94 -14.60 -0.82 -12.59
CA ARG A 94 -15.92 -1.22 -12.07
C ARG A 94 -16.24 -2.65 -12.51
N GLY A 95 -16.80 -3.46 -11.62
CA GLY A 95 -17.08 -4.88 -11.87
C GLY A 95 -15.92 -5.84 -11.60
N LEU A 96 -14.66 -5.37 -11.60
CA LEU A 96 -13.52 -6.22 -11.24
C LEU A 96 -13.51 -6.59 -9.74
N SER A 97 -13.06 -7.82 -9.46
CA SER A 97 -12.77 -8.27 -8.10
C SER A 97 -11.65 -7.43 -7.46
N PRO A 98 -11.52 -7.41 -6.13
CA PRO A 98 -10.44 -6.70 -5.46
C PRO A 98 -9.04 -7.13 -5.93
N GLU A 99 -8.84 -8.42 -6.20
CA GLU A 99 -7.61 -8.94 -6.77
C GLU A 99 -7.38 -8.45 -8.21
N GLY A 100 -8.41 -8.48 -9.07
CA GLY A 100 -8.31 -7.95 -10.43
C GLY A 100 -7.94 -6.47 -10.46
N ARG A 101 -8.46 -5.68 -9.50
CA ARG A 101 -8.08 -4.28 -9.33
C ARG A 101 -6.64 -4.10 -8.82
N ALA A 102 -6.13 -5.04 -8.02
CA ALA A 102 -4.73 -5.05 -7.61
C ALA A 102 -3.79 -5.37 -8.79
N LYS A 103 -4.13 -6.37 -9.62
CA LYS A 103 -3.42 -6.64 -10.88
C LYS A 103 -3.41 -5.42 -11.81
N ALA A 104 -4.55 -4.74 -11.96
CA ALA A 104 -4.60 -3.48 -12.71
C ALA A 104 -3.75 -2.35 -12.10
N ALA A 105 -3.48 -2.36 -10.78
CA ALA A 105 -2.55 -1.43 -10.16
C ALA A 105 -1.08 -1.75 -10.52
N TRP A 106 -0.69 -3.03 -10.50
CA TRP A 106 0.63 -3.46 -11.00
C TRP A 106 0.83 -3.11 -12.47
N ALA A 107 -0.17 -3.33 -13.32
CA ALA A 107 -0.11 -2.97 -14.74
C ALA A 107 0.02 -1.44 -14.95
N ARG A 108 -0.53 -0.62 -14.05
CA ARG A 108 -0.35 0.84 -14.05
C ARG A 108 1.08 1.25 -13.70
N LEU A 109 1.68 0.64 -12.69
CA LEU A 109 3.09 0.88 -12.33
C LEU A 109 4.02 0.55 -13.50
N ARG A 110 3.79 -0.60 -14.15
CA ARG A 110 4.49 -0.99 -15.38
C ARG A 110 4.34 0.04 -16.50
N LYS A 111 3.10 0.47 -16.81
CA LYS A 111 2.84 1.49 -17.85
C LYS A 111 3.53 2.82 -17.53
N ALA A 112 3.56 3.21 -16.26
CA ALA A 112 4.23 4.40 -15.78
C ALA A 112 5.76 4.25 -15.68
N LYS A 113 6.32 3.08 -16.03
CA LYS A 113 7.75 2.76 -15.96
C LYS A 113 8.35 3.03 -14.57
N VAL A 114 7.58 2.74 -13.52
CA VAL A 114 8.07 2.90 -12.13
C VAL A 114 9.16 1.87 -11.88
N ASP A 115 10.34 2.33 -11.48
CA ASP A 115 11.47 1.47 -11.11
C ASP A 115 11.06 0.46 -10.00
N PRO A 116 11.20 -0.86 -10.21
CA PRO A 116 10.95 -1.87 -9.19
C PRO A 116 11.71 -1.62 -7.88
N ARG A 117 12.92 -1.04 -7.92
CA ARG A 117 13.70 -0.66 -6.73
C ARG A 117 12.93 0.33 -5.87
N GLY A 118 12.22 1.27 -6.47
CA GLY A 118 11.37 2.23 -5.76
C GLY A 118 10.22 1.54 -5.00
N VAL A 119 9.68 0.45 -5.53
CA VAL A 119 8.64 -0.36 -4.88
C VAL A 119 9.22 -1.17 -3.71
N VAL A 120 10.40 -1.78 -3.88
CA VAL A 120 11.11 -2.46 -2.79
C VAL A 120 11.49 -1.45 -1.69
N ALA A 121 11.98 -0.27 -2.07
CA ALA A 121 12.31 0.82 -1.14
C ALA A 121 11.11 1.25 -0.31
N ALA A 122 9.90 1.24 -0.88
CA ALA A 122 8.68 1.56 -0.12
C ALA A 122 8.39 0.53 0.98
N TRP A 123 8.72 -0.75 0.78
CA TRP A 123 8.61 -1.76 1.83
C TRP A 123 9.61 -1.49 2.96
N LEU A 124 10.90 -1.38 2.62
CA LEU A 124 11.96 -1.12 3.58
C LEU A 124 11.73 0.18 4.37
N ALA A 125 11.27 1.23 3.69
CA ALA A 125 10.95 2.50 4.34
C ALA A 125 9.84 2.36 5.40
N VAL A 126 8.83 1.54 5.15
CA VAL A 126 7.78 1.26 6.14
C VAL A 126 8.31 0.42 7.29
N GLU A 127 9.20 -0.54 7.03
CA GLU A 127 9.82 -1.33 8.11
C GLU A 127 10.68 -0.47 9.03
N MET A 128 11.49 0.43 8.45
CA MET A 128 12.33 1.34 9.22
C MET A 128 11.50 2.29 10.08
N ILE A 129 10.47 2.95 9.53
CA ILE A 129 9.65 3.85 10.35
C ILE A 129 8.85 3.08 11.42
N ILE A 130 8.41 1.84 11.16
CA ILE A 130 7.76 1.02 12.20
C ILE A 130 8.74 0.70 13.32
N ARG A 131 10.01 0.41 12.98
CA ARG A 131 11.07 0.13 13.96
C ARG A 131 11.37 1.35 14.84
N ASP A 132 11.39 2.54 14.25
CA ASP A 132 11.69 3.79 14.95
C ASP A 132 10.49 4.40 15.69
N ASP A 133 9.29 3.89 15.45
CA ASP A 133 8.06 4.40 16.04
C ASP A 133 7.97 4.02 17.53
N PRO A 134 7.86 5.00 18.47
CA PRO A 134 7.74 4.70 19.90
C PRO A 134 6.47 3.92 20.26
N GLN A 135 5.45 3.93 19.39
CA GLN A 135 4.19 3.21 19.59
C GLN A 135 3.86 2.41 18.32
N PRO A 136 4.66 1.39 17.98
CA PRO A 136 4.59 0.75 16.68
C PRO A 136 3.33 -0.12 16.57
N GLU A 137 2.74 -0.16 15.38
CA GLU A 137 1.78 -1.22 15.02
C GLU A 137 2.52 -2.26 14.19
N THR A 138 2.80 -3.40 14.82
CA THR A 138 3.64 -4.46 14.26
C THR A 138 2.87 -5.49 13.44
N LYS A 139 1.52 -5.44 13.46
CA LYS A 139 0.70 -6.36 12.66
C LYS A 139 0.98 -6.21 11.18
N ILE A 140 1.16 -7.35 10.50
CA ILE A 140 1.47 -7.41 9.07
C ILE A 140 0.42 -6.70 8.21
N GLU A 141 -0.85 -6.73 8.62
CA GLU A 141 -1.92 -5.99 7.94
C GLU A 141 -1.63 -4.49 7.85
N PHE A 142 -1.19 -3.87 8.96
CA PHE A 142 -0.88 -2.45 8.99
C PHE A 142 0.25 -2.14 8.01
N ARG A 143 1.35 -2.90 8.08
CA ARG A 143 2.50 -2.80 7.17
C ARG A 143 2.06 -2.91 5.70
N ARG A 144 1.34 -3.97 5.34
CA ARG A 144 0.83 -4.19 3.99
C ARG A 144 -0.02 -3.02 3.49
N VAL A 145 -0.89 -2.45 4.34
CA VAL A 145 -1.69 -1.27 3.98
C VAL A 145 -0.83 -0.01 3.81
N GLN A 146 0.17 0.22 4.67
CA GLN A 146 1.08 1.37 4.54
C GLN A 146 1.84 1.32 3.22
N VAL A 147 2.50 0.19 2.94
CA VAL A 147 3.32 0.04 1.72
C VAL A 147 2.43 0.13 0.49
N SER A 148 1.27 -0.50 0.51
CA SER A 148 0.33 -0.43 -0.62
C SER A 148 -0.13 0.98 -0.92
N LYS A 149 -0.29 1.84 0.09
CA LYS A 149 -0.62 3.26 -0.14
C LYS A 149 0.52 4.00 -0.82
N LEU A 150 1.76 3.75 -0.41
CA LEU A 150 2.93 4.34 -1.05
C LEU A 150 3.03 3.91 -2.51
N VAL A 151 3.01 2.59 -2.74
CA VAL A 151 3.13 1.99 -4.07
C VAL A 151 1.98 2.42 -4.98
N HIS A 152 0.74 2.41 -4.47
CA HIS A 152 -0.41 2.85 -5.26
C HIS A 152 -0.29 4.30 -5.72
N LYS A 153 0.33 5.18 -4.92
CA LYS A 153 0.54 6.59 -5.25
C LYS A 153 1.59 6.82 -6.33
N MET A 154 2.56 5.91 -6.51
CA MET A 154 3.62 6.04 -7.52
C MET A 154 3.08 6.10 -8.96
N ALA A 155 1.92 5.52 -9.20
CA ALA A 155 1.21 5.58 -10.49
C ALA A 155 -0.29 5.87 -10.30
N SER A 156 -0.68 6.58 -9.23
CA SER A 156 -2.07 6.98 -9.04
C SER A 156 -2.39 8.21 -9.89
N GLY A 157 -3.37 8.07 -10.78
CA GLY A 157 -3.92 9.15 -11.60
C GLY A 157 -4.24 8.65 -13.00
N THR A 158 -5.50 8.76 -13.39
CA THR A 158 -5.88 8.71 -14.81
C THR A 158 -6.32 10.12 -15.18
N HIS A 159 -5.52 10.77 -16.01
CA HIS A 159 -5.84 12.03 -16.66
C HIS A 159 -6.23 11.71 -18.09
N LYS A 160 -7.51 11.84 -18.43
CA LYS A 160 -7.97 11.68 -19.81
C LYS A 160 -8.60 12.98 -20.27
N ARG A 161 -7.96 13.62 -21.25
CA ARG A 161 -8.46 14.81 -21.94
C ARG A 161 -8.89 14.39 -23.34
N TRP A 162 -10.08 14.79 -23.76
CA TRP A 162 -10.50 14.65 -25.15
C TRP A 162 -11.20 15.92 -25.62
N GLU A 163 -11.09 16.20 -26.92
CA GLU A 163 -11.77 17.32 -27.54
C GLU A 163 -13.25 17.01 -27.67
N ALA A 164 -14.12 17.86 -27.14
CA ALA A 164 -15.56 17.72 -27.22
C ALA A 164 -16.15 18.84 -28.07
N GLY A 165 -15.81 18.89 -29.37
CA GLY A 165 -16.40 19.80 -30.35
C GLY A 165 -16.59 21.23 -29.85
N ALA A 166 -17.76 21.82 -30.12
CA ALA A 166 -18.11 23.20 -29.74
C ALA A 166 -18.17 23.49 -28.22
N GLY A 167 -17.93 22.50 -27.35
CA GLY A 167 -17.97 22.63 -25.89
C GLY A 167 -16.60 22.68 -25.21
N GLY A 168 -15.50 22.72 -25.97
CA GLY A 168 -14.13 22.74 -25.42
C GLY A 168 -13.65 21.36 -24.92
N PRO A 169 -12.40 21.27 -24.44
CA PRO A 169 -11.83 20.01 -23.97
C PRO A 169 -12.53 19.53 -22.69
N LYS A 170 -12.97 18.26 -22.67
CA LYS A 170 -13.46 17.60 -21.46
C LYS A 170 -12.35 16.81 -20.79
N GLU A 171 -12.23 16.97 -19.48
CA GLU A 171 -11.26 16.27 -18.65
C GLU A 171 -11.96 15.30 -17.69
N LEU A 172 -11.41 14.10 -17.58
CA LEU A 172 -11.84 13.10 -16.60
C LEU A 172 -10.67 12.77 -15.68
N HIS A 173 -10.82 13.12 -14.40
CA HIS A 173 -9.90 12.80 -13.32
C HIS A 173 -10.49 11.67 -12.47
N VAL A 174 -10.01 10.44 -12.64
CA VAL A 174 -10.45 9.30 -11.82
C VAL A 174 -9.27 8.74 -11.03
N TYR A 175 -9.39 8.81 -9.71
CA TYR A 175 -8.43 8.20 -8.78
C TYR A 175 -9.06 6.97 -8.14
N PRO A 176 -8.50 5.76 -8.36
CA PRO A 176 -8.93 4.58 -7.63
C PRO A 176 -8.82 4.82 -6.11
N ARG A 177 -9.84 4.42 -5.36
CA ARG A 177 -9.85 4.60 -3.90
C ARG A 177 -8.75 3.74 -3.26
N SER A 178 -7.82 4.38 -2.56
CA SER A 178 -6.74 3.73 -1.81
C SER A 178 -7.23 3.24 -0.43
N ARG A 179 -8.10 2.21 -0.42
CA ARG A 179 -8.62 1.57 0.81
C ARG A 179 -9.10 0.13 0.58
N GLY A 180 -9.30 -0.62 1.65
CA GLY A 180 -10.01 -1.90 1.62
C GLY A 180 -9.21 -3.07 1.04
N ARG A 181 -9.91 -4.05 0.45
CA ARG A 181 -9.31 -5.33 0.00
C ARG A 181 -8.27 -5.19 -1.11
N VAL A 182 -8.38 -4.18 -1.97
CA VAL A 182 -7.41 -3.96 -3.06
C VAL A 182 -6.00 -3.72 -2.51
N LEU A 183 -5.87 -2.90 -1.46
CA LEU A 183 -4.58 -2.66 -0.81
C LEU A 183 -4.05 -3.93 -0.10
N ARG A 184 -4.93 -4.81 0.38
CA ARG A 184 -4.50 -6.05 1.04
C ARG A 184 -3.91 -7.04 0.04
N HIS A 185 -4.49 -7.13 -1.16
CA HIS A 185 -3.90 -7.92 -2.24
C HIS A 185 -2.56 -7.34 -2.68
N LEU A 186 -2.52 -6.03 -2.99
CA LEU A 186 -1.28 -5.37 -3.40
C LEU A 186 -0.16 -5.55 -2.35
N GLY A 187 -0.48 -5.37 -1.08
CA GLY A 187 0.47 -5.47 0.01
C GLY A 187 0.93 -6.90 0.26
N ARG A 188 0.04 -7.90 0.10
CA ARG A 188 0.41 -9.31 0.17
C ARG A 188 1.35 -9.70 -0.97
N ASP A 189 1.02 -9.32 -2.20
CA ASP A 189 1.85 -9.64 -3.37
C ASP A 189 3.28 -9.06 -3.18
N LEU A 190 3.39 -7.84 -2.64
CA LEU A 190 4.68 -7.22 -2.35
C LEU A 190 5.40 -7.86 -1.17
N ASP A 191 4.70 -8.15 -0.07
CA ASP A 191 5.23 -8.87 1.09
C ASP A 191 5.86 -10.20 0.66
N GLU A 192 5.16 -10.97 -0.17
CA GLU A 192 5.67 -12.20 -0.75
C GLU A 192 6.93 -11.94 -1.59
N ALA A 193 6.94 -10.91 -2.43
CA ALA A 193 8.08 -10.57 -3.29
C ALA A 193 9.34 -10.18 -2.49
N VAL A 194 9.19 -9.49 -1.37
CA VAL A 194 10.31 -8.97 -0.56
C VAL A 194 10.64 -9.83 0.66
N SER A 195 9.90 -10.90 0.92
CA SER A 195 10.02 -11.69 2.16
C SER A 195 11.44 -12.19 2.46
N LEU A 196 12.17 -12.62 1.43
CA LEU A 196 13.56 -13.10 1.55
C LEU A 196 14.54 -11.96 1.85
N LEU A 197 14.31 -10.77 1.27
CA LEU A 197 15.10 -9.59 1.58
C LEU A 197 14.80 -9.08 2.99
N SER A 198 13.52 -8.99 3.36
CA SER A 198 13.08 -8.47 4.66
C SER A 198 13.53 -9.37 5.82
N SER A 199 13.51 -10.70 5.66
CA SER A 199 14.06 -11.62 6.67
C SER A 199 15.56 -11.42 6.90
N LYS A 200 16.31 -11.07 5.84
CA LYS A 200 17.73 -10.76 5.93
C LYS A 200 17.99 -9.36 6.48
N VAL A 201 17.28 -8.34 6.02
CA VAL A 201 17.45 -6.95 6.46
C VAL A 201 16.95 -6.74 7.89
N GLY A 202 16.00 -7.53 8.38
CA GLY A 202 15.67 -7.57 9.81
C GLY A 202 16.86 -7.89 10.72
N THR A 203 17.96 -8.43 10.17
CA THR A 203 19.25 -8.62 10.84
C THR A 203 20.31 -7.57 10.50
N LEU A 204 20.03 -6.62 9.60
CA LEU A 204 20.97 -5.60 9.12
C LEU A 204 20.45 -4.20 9.50
N ASP A 205 21.23 -3.44 10.27
CA ASP A 205 20.91 -2.04 10.56
C ASP A 205 21.09 -1.18 9.31
N VAL A 206 19.97 -0.81 8.67
CA VAL A 206 19.96 0.23 7.64
C VAL A 206 20.06 1.58 8.35
N PRO A 207 21.18 2.32 8.24
CA PRO A 207 21.31 3.59 8.93
C PRO A 207 20.40 4.62 8.28
N VAL A 208 19.49 5.20 9.08
CA VAL A 208 18.72 6.37 8.68
C VAL A 208 19.47 7.60 9.18
N ASN A 209 20.32 8.19 8.34
CA ASN A 209 20.89 9.51 8.66
C ASN A 209 19.79 10.56 8.50
N LEU A 210 19.20 10.98 9.62
CA LEU A 210 18.08 11.95 9.69
C LEU A 210 18.52 13.41 9.49
N THR A 211 19.73 13.67 9.00
CA THR A 211 20.25 15.01 8.77
C THR A 211 20.07 15.43 7.31
N ASP A 212 19.08 16.28 7.07
CA ASP A 212 19.14 17.48 6.22
C ASP A 212 18.08 18.48 6.73
#